data_AF-A0A2N5PMI5-F1
#
_entry.id   AF-A0A2N5PMI5-F1
#
_cell.length_a   1.000
_cell.length_b   1.000
_cell.length_c   1.000
_cell.angle_alpha   90.00
_cell.angle_beta   90.00
_cell.angle_gamma   90.00
#
_symmetry.space_group_name_H-M   'P 1'
#
loop_
_entity.id
_entity.type
_entity.pdbx_description
1 polymer ?
#
loop_
_entity_poly.entity_id
_entity_poly.type
_entity_poly.pdbx_seq_one_letter_code
_entity_poly.pdbx_strand_id
1 'polypeptide(L)'
;MQLHIKWETGNMTINCEAFFPATQNKLNVLMKTIDLDWEHKDEILHQMLQFLTHLEQEAEEKKQEIKHQFGNEFQKMKDLERMISSCKHPNGVPLSKVEVKDAKADLKEQKKLVHDLEQSFKRYSKTAQKAKVNAQIVIQKGGLKC
;
A
#
# COMPACT_ATOMS: atom_id res chain seq x y z
N MET A 1 1.97 11.33 12.56
CA MET A 1 2.62 12.68 12.46
C MET A 1 1.56 13.76 12.18
N GLN A 2 1.70 14.97 12.73
CA GLN A 2 0.81 16.10 12.43
C GLN A 2 1.59 17.28 11.83
N LEU A 3 0.99 17.96 10.85
CA LEU A 3 1.47 19.24 10.32
C LEU A 3 0.62 20.36 10.90
N HIS A 4 1.27 21.40 11.41
CA HIS A 4 0.62 22.61 11.90
C HIS A 4 0.96 23.76 10.97
N ILE A 5 -0.06 24.45 10.47
CA ILE A 5 0.06 25.56 9.54
C ILE A 5 -0.69 26.74 10.16
N LYS A 6 -0.06 27.90 10.25
CA LYS A 6 -0.63 29.10 10.84
C LYS A 6 -0.49 30.29 9.90
N TRP A 7 -1.55 31.09 9.78
CA TRP A 7 -1.51 32.34 9.05
C TRP A 7 -2.27 33.42 9.85
N GLU A 8 -2.26 34.65 9.34
CA GLU A 8 -2.73 35.84 10.05
C GLU A 8 -4.14 35.72 10.66
N THR A 9 -5.04 35.01 9.98
CA THR A 9 -6.46 34.89 10.36
C THR A 9 -6.86 33.51 10.86
N GLY A 10 -5.94 32.54 10.94
CA GLY A 10 -6.32 31.18 11.28
C GLY A 10 -5.17 30.18 11.38
N ASN A 11 -5.53 28.94 11.67
CA ASN A 11 -4.61 27.81 11.69
C ASN A 11 -5.28 26.55 11.13
N MET A 12 -4.46 25.58 10.73
CA MET A 12 -4.87 24.27 10.28
C MET A 12 -3.93 23.22 10.84
N THR A 13 -4.49 22.10 11.30
CA THR A 13 -3.71 20.91 11.69
C THR A 13 -4.11 19.74 10.81
N ILE A 14 -3.13 19.05 10.24
CA ILE A 14 -3.35 17.91 9.35
C ILE A 14 -2.73 16.66 9.96
N ASN A 15 -3.53 15.60 10.11
CA ASN A 15 -3.02 14.27 10.37
C ASN A 15 -2.49 13.66 9.07
N CYS A 16 -1.17 13.48 8.98
CA CYS A 16 -0.52 13.00 7.76
C CYS A 16 -0.90 11.57 7.39
N GLU A 17 -1.12 10.70 8.38
CA GLU A 17 -1.49 9.30 8.14
C GLU A 17 -2.88 9.17 7.52
N ALA A 18 -3.80 10.08 7.87
CA ALA A 18 -5.15 10.11 7.31
C ALA A 18 -5.22 10.87 5.97
N PHE A 19 -4.33 11.84 5.76
CA PHE A 19 -4.35 12.70 4.59
C PHE A 19 -3.57 12.13 3.40
N PHE A 20 -2.42 11.51 3.65
CA PHE A 20 -1.52 10.99 2.62
C PHE A 20 -1.70 9.48 2.40
N PRO A 21 -1.54 8.99 1.16
CA PRO A 21 -1.25 9.76 -0.04
C PRO A 21 -2.50 10.47 -0.57
N ALA A 22 -2.40 11.80 -0.72
CA ALA A 22 -3.47 12.64 -1.23
C ALA A 22 -3.57 12.59 -2.76
N THR A 23 -4.72 12.96 -3.30
CA THR A 23 -4.86 13.31 -4.73
C THR A 23 -4.13 14.61 -5.04
N GLN A 24 -3.69 14.80 -6.28
CA GLN A 24 -3.05 16.04 -6.72
C GLN A 24 -3.87 17.30 -6.42
N ASN A 25 -5.19 17.28 -6.57
CA ASN A 25 -6.05 18.43 -6.25
C ASN A 25 -5.98 18.82 -4.77
N LYS A 26 -6.15 17.84 -3.87
CA LYS A 26 -6.02 18.05 -2.42
C LYS A 26 -4.61 18.53 -2.04
N LEU A 27 -3.58 17.97 -2.65
CA LEU A 27 -2.19 18.41 -2.43
C LEU A 27 -1.98 19.85 -2.90
N ASN A 28 -2.50 20.23 -4.06
CA ASN A 28 -2.40 21.60 -4.57
C ASN A 28 -3.09 22.61 -3.64
N VAL A 29 -4.25 22.25 -3.07
CA VAL A 29 -4.93 23.09 -2.08
C VAL A 29 -4.06 23.23 -0.83
N LEU A 30 -3.51 22.13 -0.33
CA LEU A 30 -2.60 22.15 0.82
C LEU A 30 -1.38 23.05 0.58
N MET A 31 -0.71 22.92 -0.57
CA MET A 31 0.45 23.75 -0.90
C MET A 31 0.11 25.25 -0.87
N LYS A 32 -1.05 25.64 -1.40
CA LYS A 32 -1.52 27.05 -1.33
C LYS A 32 -1.79 27.51 0.09
N THR A 33 -2.24 26.62 0.98
CA THR A 33 -2.44 26.94 2.40
C THR A 33 -1.10 27.09 3.11
N ILE A 34 -0.11 26.24 2.80
CA ILE A 34 1.25 26.33 3.35
C ILE A 34 1.93 27.63 2.91
N ASP A 35 1.68 28.10 1.69
CA ASP A 35 2.21 29.39 1.21
C ASP A 35 1.74 30.59 2.05
N LEU A 36 0.65 30.46 2.82
CA LEU A 36 0.19 31.50 3.74
C LEU A 36 1.03 31.57 5.03
N ASP A 37 1.68 30.47 5.40
CA ASP A 37 2.60 30.36 6.54
C ASP A 37 4.04 30.53 6.06
N TRP A 38 4.36 31.72 5.57
CA TRP A 38 5.66 31.99 4.95
C TRP A 38 6.84 31.81 5.91
N GLU A 39 6.62 31.98 7.22
CA GLU A 39 7.64 31.85 8.26
C GLU A 39 8.07 30.39 8.46
N HIS A 40 7.11 29.45 8.46
CA HIS A 40 7.38 28.02 8.72
C HIS A 40 7.29 27.14 7.47
N LYS A 41 7.04 27.75 6.29
CA LYS A 41 6.85 27.04 5.02
C LYS A 41 7.92 25.98 4.77
N ASP A 42 9.20 26.35 4.83
CA ASP A 42 10.29 25.42 4.51
C ASP A 42 10.33 24.25 5.50
N GLU A 43 10.10 24.49 6.78
CA GLU A 43 10.04 23.44 7.80
C GLU A 43 8.88 22.46 7.51
N ILE A 44 7.68 23.00 7.23
CA ILE A 44 6.49 22.21 6.91
C ILE A 44 6.73 21.35 5.67
N LEU A 45 7.36 21.91 4.63
CA LEU A 45 7.67 21.17 3.40
C LEU A 45 8.70 20.06 3.63
N HIS A 46 9.72 20.30 4.46
CA HIS A 46 10.68 19.24 4.83
C HIS A 46 10.01 18.11 5.62
N GLN A 47 9.15 18.44 6.59
CA GLN A 47 8.38 17.43 7.34
C GLN A 47 7.48 16.61 6.42
N MET A 48 6.81 17.26 5.45
CA MET A 48 6.02 16.57 4.43
C MET A 48 6.87 15.61 3.60
N LEU A 49 8.05 16.04 3.14
CA LEU A 49 8.94 15.19 2.34
C LEU A 49 9.47 13.99 3.11
N GLN A 50 9.86 14.19 4.38
CA GLN A 50 10.30 13.11 5.24
C GLN A 50 9.18 12.08 5.42
N PHE A 51 7.96 12.53 5.68
CA PHE A 51 6.81 11.65 5.83
C PHE A 51 6.48 10.90 4.53
N LEU A 52 6.47 11.58 3.39
CA LEU A 52 6.17 10.97 2.10
C LEU A 52 7.23 9.94 1.68
N THR A 53 8.50 10.21 1.97
CA THR A 53 9.61 9.27 1.75
C THR A 53 9.45 8.02 2.61
N HIS A 54 9.17 8.19 3.91
CA HIS A 54 8.91 7.05 4.79
C HIS A 54 7.68 6.26 4.33
N LEU A 55 6.59 6.94 3.95
CA LEU A 55 5.38 6.29 3.46
C LEU A 55 5.63 5.50 2.17
N GLU A 56 6.42 6.03 1.25
CA GLU A 56 6.85 5.30 0.04
C GLU A 56 7.63 4.04 0.41
N GLN A 57 8.63 4.17 1.30
CA GLN A 57 9.45 3.06 1.74
C GLN A 57 8.63 1.96 2.44
N GLU A 58 7.80 2.32 3.41
CA GLU A 58 6.96 1.36 4.14
C GLU A 58 5.98 0.63 3.20
N ALA A 59 5.38 1.37 2.25
CA ALA A 59 4.49 0.77 1.26
C ALA A 59 5.25 -0.17 0.31
N GLU A 60 6.49 0.15 -0.05
CA GLU A 60 7.35 -0.71 -0.87
C GLU A 60 7.76 -1.98 -0.13
N GLU A 61 8.18 -1.87 1.13
CA GLU A 61 8.52 -3.02 2.00
C GLU A 61 7.33 -3.98 2.12
N LYS A 62 6.15 -3.48 2.49
CA LYS A 62 4.91 -4.27 2.56
C LYS A 62 4.56 -4.90 1.21
N LYS A 63 4.79 -4.19 0.10
CA LYS A 63 4.56 -4.74 -1.24
C LYS A 63 5.47 -5.94 -1.51
N GLN A 64 6.74 -5.90 -1.12
CA GLN A 64 7.67 -7.02 -1.29
C GLN A 64 7.31 -8.20 -0.38
N GLU A 65 6.91 -7.95 0.86
CA GLU A 65 6.42 -9.00 1.77
C GLU A 65 5.21 -9.73 1.20
N ILE A 66 4.21 -8.97 0.73
CA ILE A 66 3.00 -9.51 0.11
C ILE A 66 3.35 -10.30 -1.15
N LYS A 67 4.30 -9.83 -1.96
CA LYS A 67 4.75 -10.55 -3.17
C LYS A 67 5.32 -11.92 -2.81
N HIS A 68 6.14 -12.00 -1.76
CA HIS A 68 6.70 -13.27 -1.29
C HIS A 68 5.60 -14.20 -0.77
N GLN A 69 4.70 -13.68 0.09
CA GLN A 69 3.56 -14.44 0.60
C GLN A 69 2.66 -14.96 -0.53
N PHE A 70 2.35 -14.09 -1.51
CA PHE A 70 1.55 -14.44 -2.67
C PHE A 70 2.15 -15.62 -3.44
N GLY A 71 3.48 -15.64 -3.66
CA GLY A 71 4.13 -16.76 -4.35
C GLY A 71 3.89 -18.11 -3.65
N ASN A 72 4.07 -18.13 -2.32
CA ASN A 72 3.89 -19.34 -1.52
C ASN A 72 2.42 -19.80 -1.50
N GLU A 73 1.50 -18.87 -1.25
CA GLU A 73 0.07 -19.18 -1.16
C GLU A 73 -0.52 -19.53 -2.54
N PHE A 74 -0.04 -18.92 -3.61
CA PHE A 74 -0.42 -19.28 -4.97
C PHE A 74 0.07 -20.68 -5.35
N GLN A 75 1.28 -21.07 -4.93
CA GLN A 75 1.77 -22.43 -5.17
C GLN A 75 0.92 -23.47 -4.45
N LYS A 76 0.60 -23.25 -3.16
CA LYS A 76 -0.32 -24.12 -2.40
C LYS A 76 -1.68 -24.27 -3.09
N MET A 77 -2.22 -23.16 -3.61
CA MET A 77 -3.47 -23.19 -4.38
C MET A 77 -3.34 -24.10 -5.60
N LYS A 78 -2.24 -23.99 -6.35
CA LYS A 78 -1.98 -24.82 -7.55
C LYS A 78 -1.80 -26.30 -7.20
N ASP A 79 -1.15 -26.60 -6.08
CA ASP A 79 -0.98 -27.97 -5.61
C ASP A 79 -2.32 -28.59 -5.22
N LEU A 80 -3.21 -27.83 -4.55
CA LEU A 80 -4.58 -28.26 -4.26
C LEU A 80 -5.40 -28.48 -5.54
N GLU A 81 -5.32 -27.58 -6.53
CA GLU A 81 -5.98 -27.74 -7.83
C GLU A 81 -5.51 -29.02 -8.54
N ARG A 82 -4.21 -29.30 -8.50
CA ARG A 82 -3.62 -30.52 -9.06
C ARG A 82 -4.06 -31.79 -8.32
N MET A 83 -4.11 -31.74 -6.99
CA MET A 83 -4.52 -32.87 -6.16
C MET A 83 -5.99 -33.23 -6.41
N ILE A 84 -6.88 -32.22 -6.45
CA ILE A 84 -8.32 -32.42 -6.73
C ILE A 84 -8.53 -32.93 -8.15
N SER A 85 -7.85 -32.35 -9.15
CA SER A 85 -8.02 -32.76 -10.55
C SER A 85 -7.51 -34.19 -10.82
N SER A 86 -6.38 -34.57 -10.21
CA SER A 86 -5.83 -35.91 -10.34
C SER A 86 -6.50 -36.95 -9.44
N CYS A 87 -7.28 -36.53 -8.45
CA CYS A 87 -7.83 -37.37 -7.38
C CYS A 87 -6.75 -38.22 -6.68
N LYS A 88 -5.52 -37.71 -6.61
CA LYS A 88 -4.35 -38.40 -6.06
C LYS A 88 -3.53 -37.45 -5.20
N HIS A 89 -2.95 -38.00 -4.14
CA HIS A 89 -1.88 -37.37 -3.39
C HIS A 89 -0.62 -37.21 -4.25
N PRO A 90 0.34 -36.35 -3.84
CA PRO A 90 1.62 -36.19 -4.54
C PRO A 90 2.42 -37.49 -4.72
N ASN A 91 2.24 -38.46 -3.83
CA ASN A 91 2.87 -39.79 -3.90
C ASN A 91 2.13 -40.78 -4.83
N GLY A 92 1.05 -40.34 -5.50
CA GLY A 92 0.27 -41.15 -6.44
C GLY A 92 -0.85 -41.98 -5.83
N VAL A 93 -0.99 -42.01 -4.49
CA VAL A 93 -2.08 -42.71 -3.81
C VAL A 93 -3.42 -42.01 -4.08
N PRO A 94 -4.50 -42.74 -4.40
CA PRO A 94 -5.83 -42.13 -4.60
C PRO A 94 -6.37 -41.46 -3.33
N LEU A 95 -7.07 -40.34 -3.51
CA LEU A 95 -7.79 -39.65 -2.43
C LEU A 95 -9.14 -40.33 -2.17
N SER A 96 -9.54 -40.39 -0.90
CA SER A 96 -10.90 -40.74 -0.52
C SER A 96 -11.90 -39.62 -0.85
N LYS A 97 -13.19 -39.96 -0.86
CA LYS A 97 -14.26 -38.97 -1.10
C LYS A 97 -14.29 -37.86 -0.05
N VAL A 98 -13.93 -38.17 1.19
CA VAL A 98 -13.87 -37.19 2.29
C VAL A 98 -12.70 -36.23 2.05
N GLU A 99 -11.52 -36.77 1.76
CA GLU A 99 -10.33 -35.94 1.46
C GLU A 99 -10.51 -35.04 0.24
N VAL A 100 -11.20 -35.51 -0.82
CA VAL A 100 -11.53 -34.66 -1.98
C VAL A 100 -12.49 -33.53 -1.59
N LYS A 101 -13.43 -33.78 -0.66
CA LYS A 101 -14.35 -32.75 -0.18
C LYS A 101 -13.61 -31.71 0.67
N ASP A 102 -12.73 -32.15 1.56
CA ASP A 102 -11.93 -31.28 2.42
C ASP A 102 -10.96 -30.44 1.58
N ALA A 103 -10.25 -31.06 0.63
CA ALA A 103 -9.37 -30.35 -0.29
C ALA A 103 -10.09 -29.28 -1.11
N LYS A 104 -11.36 -29.50 -1.48
CA LYS A 104 -12.18 -28.49 -2.17
C LYS A 104 -12.56 -27.32 -1.24
N ALA A 105 -12.79 -27.58 0.04
CA ALA A 105 -13.00 -26.53 1.02
C ALA A 105 -11.71 -25.71 1.22
N ASP A 106 -10.57 -26.38 1.41
CA ASP A 106 -9.26 -25.73 1.53
C ASP A 106 -8.93 -24.90 0.28
N LEU A 107 -9.20 -25.43 -0.91
CA LEU A 107 -8.97 -24.70 -2.16
C LEU A 107 -9.80 -23.42 -2.23
N LYS A 108 -11.04 -23.44 -1.72
CA LYS A 108 -11.90 -22.25 -1.70
C LYS A 108 -11.32 -21.17 -0.77
N GLU A 109 -10.86 -21.56 0.41
CA GLU A 109 -10.21 -20.64 1.36
C GLU A 109 -8.89 -20.09 0.80
N GLN A 110 -8.09 -20.96 0.19
CA GLN A 110 -6.83 -20.60 -0.42
C GLN A 110 -7.00 -19.61 -1.59
N LYS A 111 -8.02 -19.82 -2.43
CA LYS A 111 -8.37 -18.87 -3.51
C LYS A 111 -8.73 -17.49 -2.98
N LYS A 112 -9.46 -17.43 -1.86
CA LYS A 112 -9.79 -16.16 -1.20
C LYS A 112 -8.52 -15.48 -0.69
N LEU A 113 -7.64 -16.22 -0.02
CA LEU A 113 -6.37 -15.69 0.49
C LEU A 113 -5.50 -15.11 -0.64
N VAL A 114 -5.33 -15.86 -1.72
CA VAL A 114 -4.58 -15.42 -2.92
C VAL A 114 -5.18 -14.15 -3.51
N HIS A 115 -6.52 -14.08 -3.61
CA HIS A 115 -7.21 -12.87 -4.08
C HIS A 115 -6.97 -11.67 -3.16
N ASP A 116 -7.06 -11.85 -1.85
CA ASP A 116 -6.86 -10.79 -0.87
C ASP A 116 -5.41 -10.29 -0.87
N LEU A 117 -4.43 -11.18 -1.05
CA LEU A 117 -3.02 -10.83 -1.25
C LEU A 117 -2.81 -10.03 -2.54
N GLU A 118 -3.43 -10.43 -3.66
CA GLU A 118 -3.36 -9.69 -4.92
C GLU A 118 -3.95 -8.28 -4.79
N GLN A 119 -5.11 -8.15 -4.12
CA GLN A 119 -5.70 -6.84 -3.84
C GLN A 119 -4.80 -5.98 -2.96
N SER A 120 -4.20 -6.57 -1.93
CA SER A 120 -3.29 -5.88 -1.02
C SER A 120 -2.04 -5.40 -1.76
N PHE A 121 -1.46 -6.23 -2.62
CA PHE A 121 -0.33 -5.85 -3.48
C PHE A 121 -0.68 -4.63 -4.35
N LYS A 122 -1.85 -4.65 -5.01
CA LYS A 122 -2.32 -3.52 -5.83
C LYS A 122 -2.51 -2.24 -5.00
N ARG A 123 -3.02 -2.35 -3.77
CA ARG A 123 -3.20 -1.21 -2.85
C ARG A 123 -1.87 -0.59 -2.45
N TYR A 124 -0.90 -1.38 -2.01
CA TYR A 124 0.42 -0.87 -1.60
C TYR A 124 1.23 -0.35 -2.79
N SER A 125 1.15 -1.00 -3.95
CA SER A 125 1.76 -0.48 -5.19
C SER A 125 1.21 0.90 -5.56
N LYS A 126 -0.10 1.10 -5.49
CA LYS A 126 -0.72 2.43 -5.71
C LYS A 126 -0.31 3.45 -4.64
N THR A 127 -0.17 3.01 -3.39
CA THR A 127 0.20 3.88 -2.27
C THR A 127 1.63 4.40 -2.42
N ALA A 128 2.60 3.51 -2.67
CA ALA A 128 3.98 3.87 -2.92
C ALA A 128 4.11 4.83 -4.11
N GLN A 129 3.45 4.51 -5.24
CA GLN A 129 3.49 5.37 -6.43
C GLN A 129 2.91 6.77 -6.16
N LYS A 130 1.80 6.87 -5.42
CA LYS A 130 1.22 8.17 -5.09
C LYS A 130 2.06 8.94 -4.08
N ALA A 131 2.67 8.28 -3.09
CA ALA A 131 3.58 8.91 -2.15
C ALA A 131 4.77 9.55 -2.87
N LYS A 132 5.38 8.80 -3.80
CA LYS A 132 6.43 9.28 -4.70
C LYS A 132 6.02 10.50 -5.51
N VAL A 133 4.87 10.43 -6.18
CA VAL A 133 4.36 11.56 -6.99
C VAL A 133 4.06 12.77 -6.12
N ASN A 134 3.48 12.58 -4.94
CA ASN A 134 3.25 13.67 -4.00
C ASN A 134 4.56 14.33 -3.56
N ALA A 135 5.59 13.54 -3.25
CA ALA A 135 6.92 14.07 -2.88
C ALA A 135 7.53 14.90 -4.02
N GLN A 136 7.43 14.41 -5.27
CA GLN A 136 7.89 15.16 -6.44
C GLN A 136 7.16 16.50 -6.61
N ILE A 137 5.84 16.51 -6.41
CA ILE A 137 5.05 17.75 -6.49
C ILE A 137 5.48 18.73 -5.38
N VAL A 138 5.73 18.24 -4.17
CA VAL A 138 6.20 19.05 -3.04
C VAL A 138 7.56 19.66 -3.35
N ILE A 139 8.51 18.91 -3.93
CA ILE A 139 9.81 19.44 -4.36
C ILE A 139 9.63 20.51 -5.44
N GLN A 140 8.90 20.19 -6.51
CA GLN A 140 8.73 21.07 -7.67
C GLN A 140 8.02 22.39 -7.32
N LYS A 141 6.98 22.32 -6.48
CA LYS A 141 6.18 23.50 -6.12
C LYS A 141 6.67 24.21 -4.87
N GLY A 142 7.31 23.48 -3.97
CA GLY A 142 7.89 24.03 -2.75
C GLY A 142 9.15 24.85 -3.01
N GLY A 143 9.77 24.72 -4.19
CA GLY A 143 11.02 25.43 -4.52
C GLY A 143 12.23 24.88 -3.77
N LEU A 144 12.11 23.69 -3.16
CA LEU A 144 13.20 23.01 -2.49
C LEU A 144 14.21 22.54 -3.54
N LYS A 145 15.46 23.00 -3.42
CA LYS A 145 16.55 22.54 -4.28
C LYS A 145 17.06 21.19 -3.74
N CYS A 146 17.19 20.23 -4.64
CA CYS A 146 17.80 18.93 -4.38
C CYS A 146 19.26 19.07 -3.95
#